data_AF-A0A8B5XYH9-F1
#
_entry.id   AF-A0A8B5XYH9-F1
#
_cell.length_a   1.000
_cell.length_b   1.000
_cell.length_c   1.000
_cell.angle_alpha   90.00
_cell.angle_beta   90.00
_cell.angle_gamma   90.00
#
_symmetry.space_group_name_H-M   'P 1'
#
loop_
_entity.id
_entity.type
_entity.pdbx_description
1 polymer ?
#
loop_
_entity_poly.entity_id
_entity_poly.type
_entity_poly.pdbx_seq_one_letter_code
_entity_poly.pdbx_strand_id
1 'polypeptide(L)'
;MVQDDSQLIIRLEPINVDIIEAIEITYTEHFLFFFFPRERKKYRYMLDVKVSVSIVNVSEIQHEKQIQKNALPEFIKYKIRQFRQVK
;
A
#
# COMPACT_ATOMS: atom_id res chain seq x y z
N MET A 1 -11.22 -18.57 -23.26
CA MET A 1 -9.79 -18.28 -23.52
C MET A 1 -9.55 -16.85 -23.08
N VAL A 2 -8.44 -16.63 -22.36
CA VAL A 2 -8.23 -15.56 -21.36
C VAL A 2 -8.17 -14.15 -21.96
N GLN A 3 -8.72 -13.20 -21.20
CA GLN A 3 -8.91 -11.77 -21.48
C GLN A 3 -7.58 -11.01 -21.64
N ASP A 4 -7.63 -10.02 -22.53
CA ASP A 4 -6.60 -9.06 -22.89
C ASP A 4 -6.14 -8.26 -21.65
N ASP A 5 -4.89 -8.45 -21.23
CA ASP A 5 -4.33 -7.92 -19.98
C ASP A 5 -3.47 -6.67 -20.26
N SER A 6 -4.00 -5.73 -21.04
CA SER A 6 -3.34 -4.44 -21.32
C SER A 6 -3.47 -3.52 -20.10
N GLN A 7 -2.62 -3.74 -19.10
CA GLN A 7 -2.61 -2.97 -17.86
C GLN A 7 -1.89 -1.63 -18.08
N LEU A 8 -2.66 -0.56 -18.19
CA LEU A 8 -2.16 0.82 -18.25
C LEU A 8 -2.04 1.38 -16.82
N ILE A 9 -0.81 1.69 -16.38
CA ILE A 9 -0.57 2.30 -15.07
C ILE A 9 -0.37 3.80 -15.25
N ILE A 10 -1.16 4.60 -14.55
CA ILE A 10 -0.94 6.04 -14.44
C ILE A 10 -0.06 6.29 -13.22
N ARG A 11 1.10 6.89 -13.44
CA ARG A 11 2.01 7.30 -12.38
C ARG A 11 1.87 8.80 -12.16
N LEU A 12 1.65 9.17 -10.90
CA LEU A 12 1.64 10.55 -10.43
C LEU A 12 2.83 10.75 -9.50
N GLU A 13 3.72 11.68 -9.84
CA GLU A 13 4.86 12.05 -9.01
C GLU A 13 4.76 13.52 -8.61
N PRO A 14 4.78 13.87 -7.32
CA PRO A 14 4.73 15.26 -6.89
C PRO A 14 6.03 15.96 -7.26
N ILE A 15 5.93 17.05 -8.03
CA ILE A 15 7.05 17.93 -8.39
C ILE A 15 7.26 18.97 -7.28
N ASN A 16 6.17 19.48 -6.73
CA ASN A 16 6.17 20.49 -5.70
C ASN A 16 4.89 20.39 -4.87
N VAL A 17 5.01 20.72 -3.59
CA VAL A 17 3.93 20.70 -2.60
C VAL A 17 4.02 21.98 -1.79
N ASP A 18 3.01 22.82 -1.89
CA ASP A 18 2.90 24.05 -1.14
C ASP A 18 1.72 23.96 -0.16
N ILE A 19 1.88 24.51 1.05
CA ILE A 19 0.82 24.55 2.05
C ILE A 19 0.03 25.84 1.84
N ILE A 20 -1.22 25.72 1.40
CA ILE A 20 -2.12 26.87 1.25
C ILE A 20 -2.75 27.22 2.60
N GLU A 21 -3.09 26.19 3.40
CA GLU A 21 -3.73 26.38 4.69
C GLU A 21 -3.27 25.32 5.70
N ALA A 22 -3.07 25.73 6.94
CA ALA A 22 -2.76 24.86 8.07
C ALA A 22 -3.62 25.25 9.27
N ILE A 23 -4.56 24.38 9.64
CA ILE A 23 -5.45 24.58 10.80
C ILE A 23 -5.08 23.55 11.88
N GLU A 24 -4.79 24.04 13.09
CA GLU A 24 -4.73 23.24 14.31
C GLU A 24 -6.06 23.37 15.08
N ILE A 25 -6.68 22.23 15.38
CA ILE A 25 -7.90 22.14 16.17
C ILE A 25 -7.55 21.42 17.46
N THR A 26 -7.56 22.15 18.58
CA THR A 26 -7.33 21.61 19.92
C THR A 26 -8.65 21.42 20.64
N TYR A 27 -8.86 20.24 21.21
CA TYR A 27 -10.07 19.92 21.97
C TYR A 27 -9.77 18.92 23.08
N THR A 28 -10.51 19.02 24.19
CA THR A 28 -10.34 18.14 25.34
C THR A 28 -11.34 17.00 25.27
N GLU A 29 -10.85 15.78 25.11
CA GLU A 29 -11.67 14.57 25.23
C GLU A 29 -11.81 14.20 26.71
N HIS A 30 -13.03 13.92 27.14
CA HIS A 30 -13.32 13.39 28.46
C HIS A 30 -13.57 11.88 28.31
N PHE A 31 -12.53 11.08 28.55
CA PHE A 31 -12.68 9.61 28.60
C PHE A 31 -12.97 9.19 30.06
N LEU A 32 -13.90 8.25 30.24
CA LEU A 32 -14.48 7.85 31.54
C LEU A 32 -15.08 9.01 32.36
N PHE A 33 -16.26 9.45 31.93
CA PHE A 33 -17.23 10.28 32.67
C PHE A 33 -16.76 11.70 33.04
N PHE A 34 -15.65 11.90 33.76
CA PHE A 34 -15.00 13.20 34.02
C PHE A 34 -13.51 13.08 34.43
N PHE A 35 -12.94 11.87 34.48
CA PHE A 35 -11.73 11.61 35.29
C PHE A 35 -10.41 11.63 34.54
N PHE A 36 -10.41 11.69 33.22
CA PHE A 36 -9.18 11.78 32.42
C PHE A 36 -9.35 12.76 31.25
N PRO A 37 -9.36 14.08 31.51
CA PRO A 37 -9.31 15.06 30.43
C PRO A 37 -7.98 14.88 29.68
N ARG A 38 -8.08 14.54 28.40
CA ARG A 38 -6.92 14.44 27.50
C ARG A 38 -7.07 15.48 26.41
N GLU A 39 -6.09 16.38 26.32
CA GLU A 39 -5.98 17.28 25.18
C GLU A 39 -5.63 16.50 23.92
N ARG A 40 -6.35 16.78 22.84
CA ARG A 40 -6.07 16.25 21.52
C ARG A 40 -5.98 17.38 20.52
N LYS A 41 -5.08 17.17 19.57
CA LYS A 41 -4.82 18.08 18.47
C LYS A 41 -5.17 17.37 17.17
N LYS A 42 -5.92 18.04 16.30
CA LYS A 42 -6.15 17.64 14.92
C LYS A 42 -5.52 18.70 14.03
N TYR A 43 -4.75 18.24 13.05
CA TYR A 43 -4.15 19.11 12.05
C TYR A 43 -4.86 18.87 10.73
N ARG A 44 -5.28 19.95 10.07
CA ARG A 44 -5.82 19.94 8.72
C ARG A 44 -4.92 20.80 7.86
N TYR A 45 -4.44 20.22 6.77
CA TYR A 45 -3.65 20.94 5.79
C TYR A 45 -4.41 20.97 4.46
N MET A 46 -4.46 22.13 3.82
CA MET A 46 -4.83 22.25 2.41
C MET A 46 -3.56 22.46 1.61
N LEU A 47 -3.29 21.57 0.67
CA LEU A 47 -2.05 21.53 -0.08
C LEU A 47 -2.34 21.87 -1.54
N ASP A 48 -1.53 22.76 -2.11
CA ASP A 48 -1.37 22.85 -3.56
C ASP A 48 -0.32 21.82 -3.97
N VAL A 49 -0.69 20.86 -4.81
CA VAL A 49 0.23 19.79 -5.20
C VAL A 49 0.36 19.80 -6.72
N LYS A 50 1.54 20.22 -7.18
CA LYS A 50 1.90 20.09 -8.59
C LYS A 50 2.43 18.69 -8.86
N VAL A 51 1.73 17.93 -9.70
CA VAL A 51 2.12 16.56 -10.06
C VAL A 51 2.58 16.45 -11.51
N SER A 52 3.59 15.61 -11.73
CA SER A 52 3.93 15.06 -13.04
C SER A 52 3.06 13.83 -13.29
N VAL A 53 2.50 13.72 -14.49
CA VAL A 53 1.69 12.58 -14.91
C VAL A 53 2.44 11.83 -16.00
N SER A 54 2.64 10.53 -15.80
CA SER A 54 3.18 9.65 -16.84
C SER A 54 2.36 8.38 -16.96
N ILE A 55 2.33 7.84 -18.16
CA ILE A 55 1.67 6.57 -18.47
C ILE A 55 2.78 5.53 -18.57
N VAL A 56 2.63 4.44 -17.82
CA VAL A 56 3.49 3.26 -17.91
C VAL A 56 2.66 2.16 -18.56
N ASN A 57 3.07 1.78 -19.77
CA ASN A 57 2.50 0.63 -20.44
C ASN A 57 3.22 -0.64 -19.96
N VAL A 58 2.54 -1.44 -19.14
CA VAL A 58 3.14 -2.65 -18.55
C VAL A 58 3.45 -3.70 -19.63
N SER A 59 2.72 -3.71 -20.74
CA SER A 59 2.96 -4.68 -21.82
C SER A 59 4.27 -4.44 -22.57
N GLU A 60 4.84 -3.24 -22.47
CA GLU A 60 6.12 -2.88 -23.13
C GLU A 60 7.34 -3.15 -22.23
N ILE A 61 7.13 -3.53 -20.97
CA ILE A 61 8.23 -3.81 -20.04
C ILE A 61 8.79 -5.21 -20.35
N GLN A 62 10.11 -5.28 -20.57
CA GLN A 62 10.79 -6.56 -20.77
C GLN A 62 10.87 -7.32 -19.45
N HIS A 63 10.15 -8.43 -19.34
CA HIS A 63 10.20 -9.32 -18.19
C HIS A 63 11.23 -10.44 -18.42
N GLU A 64 12.24 -10.51 -17.55
CA GLU A 64 13.10 -11.70 -17.50
C GLU A 64 12.29 -12.89 -16.99
N LYS A 65 12.12 -13.90 -17.84
CA LYS A 65 11.42 -15.13 -17.48
C LYS A 65 12.32 -15.98 -16.57
N GLN A 66 12.20 -15.79 -15.26
CA GLN A 66 12.74 -16.77 -14.31
C GLN A 66 11.81 -17.97 -14.23
N ILE A 67 12.21 -19.05 -14.88
CA ILE A 67 11.61 -20.36 -14.67
C ILE A 67 12.11 -20.85 -13.30
N GLN A 68 11.21 -20.94 -12.33
CA GLN A 68 11.50 -21.66 -11.08
C GLN A 68 11.77 -23.13 -11.41
N LYS A 69 13.04 -23.51 -11.53
CA LYS A 69 13.45 -24.91 -11.60
C LYS A 69 13.37 -25.49 -10.18
N ASN A 70 12.42 -26.41 -10.00
CA ASN A 70 12.36 -27.37 -8.90
C ASN A 70 12.31 -26.76 -7.49
N ALA A 71 11.16 -26.19 -7.13
CA ALA A 71 10.69 -26.31 -5.76
C ALA A 71 9.35 -27.05 -5.79
N LEU A 72 9.25 -28.15 -5.04
CA LEU A 72 7.94 -28.71 -4.70
C LEU A 72 7.07 -27.53 -4.22
N PRO A 73 5.85 -27.35 -4.78
CA PRO A 73 4.94 -26.33 -4.31
C PRO A 73 4.82 -26.38 -2.78
N GLU A 74 4.75 -25.23 -2.13
CA GLU A 74 4.82 -25.11 -0.67
C GLU A 74 3.77 -25.97 0.05
N PHE A 75 2.61 -26.15 -0.59
CA PHE A 75 1.55 -27.06 -0.14
C PHE A 75 1.97 -28.54 -0.11
N ILE A 76 2.81 -28.98 -1.06
CA ILE A 76 3.33 -30.36 -1.10
C ILE A 76 4.41 -30.55 -0.03
N LYS A 77 5.27 -29.55 0.20
CA LYS A 77 6.26 -29.57 1.29
C LYS A 77 5.58 -29.77 2.65
N TYR A 78 4.47 -29.07 2.90
CA TYR A 78 3.70 -29.21 4.13
C TYR A 78 3.12 -30.63 4.29
N LYS A 79 2.52 -31.18 3.23
CA LYS A 79 1.89 -32.51 3.27
C LYS A 79 2.90 -33.63 3.53
N ILE A 80 4.08 -33.57 2.91
CA ILE A 80 5.16 -34.55 3.11
C ILE A 80 5.72 -34.46 4.55
N ARG A 81 5.85 -33.25 5.10
CA ARG A 81 6.32 -33.06 6.48
C ARG A 81 5.39 -33.69 7.51
N GLN A 82 4.07 -33.60 7.30
CA GLN A 82 3.07 -34.22 8.18
C GLN A 82 3.10 -35.75 8.11
N PHE A 83 3.27 -36.33 6.91
CA PHE A 83 3.38 -37.78 6.76
C PHE A 83 4.67 -38.38 7.35
N ARG A 84 5.76 -37.61 7.44
CA ARG A 84 7.03 -38.08 8.02
C ARG A 84 7.06 -38.10 9.56
N GLN A 85 6.09 -37.46 10.22
CA GLN A 85 5.99 -37.36 11.69
C GLN A 85 5.09 -38.45 12.32
N VAL A 86 4.53 -39.35 11.50
CA VAL A 86 3.58 -40.40 11.95
C VAL A 86 4.18 -41.80 11.76
N LYS A 87 5.51 -41.92 11.80
CA LYS A 87 6.23 -43.19 11.84
C LYS A 87 7.27 -43.21 12.93
#